data_AF-A0A0G1TEZ2-F1
#
_entry.id   AF-A0A0G1TEZ2-F1
#
_cell.length_a   1.000
_cell.length_b   1.000
_cell.length_c   1.000
_cell.angle_alpha   90.00
_cell.angle_beta   90.00
_cell.angle_gamma   90.00
#
_symmetry.space_group_name_H-M   'P 1'
#
loop_
_entity.id
_entity.type
_entity.pdbx_description
1 polymer ?
#
loop_
_entity_poly.entity_id
_entity_poly.type
_entity_poly.pdbx_seq_one_letter_code
_entity_poly.pdbx_strand_id
1 'polypeptide(L)'
;MAVIKKKTWPELFGEIVAGRKTFDLRINDFEIADGDTLVLEEWDPKTKLYTGRTIEKKVGYVFKFKPEGLTFNDPKEVKEKGLQIISLL
;
A
#
# COMPACT_ATOMS: atom_id res chain seq x y z
N MET A 1 -1.87 14.78 -12.07
CA MET A 1 -0.87 13.80 -11.63
C MET A 1 -0.13 14.40 -10.43
N ALA A 2 -0.44 13.90 -9.25
CA ALA A 2 0.20 14.28 -8.01
C ALA A 2 1.37 13.34 -7.70
N VAL A 3 2.30 13.82 -6.87
CA VAL A 3 3.36 13.00 -6.29
C VAL A 3 3.09 12.89 -4.79
N ILE A 4 2.85 11.66 -4.33
CA ILE A 4 2.54 11.37 -2.93
C ILE A 4 3.74 10.65 -2.31
N LYS A 5 4.26 11.16 -1.19
CA LYS A 5 5.35 10.52 -0.45
C LYS A 5 4.81 9.79 0.77
N LYS A 6 5.21 8.53 0.96
CA LYS A 6 4.83 7.72 2.13
C LYS A 6 6.02 6.92 2.66
N LYS A 7 6.06 6.79 3.98
CA LYS A 7 6.96 5.86 4.67
C LYS A 7 6.61 4.42 4.30
N THR A 8 7.62 3.57 4.17
CA THR A 8 7.47 2.12 4.08
C THR A 8 8.52 1.41 4.93
N TRP A 9 8.20 0.24 5.44
CA TRP A 9 9.13 -0.55 6.25
C TRP A 9 10.12 -1.33 5.39
N PRO A 10 11.30 -1.70 5.91
CA PRO A 10 12.36 -2.28 5.08
C PRO A 10 11.99 -3.59 4.40
N GLU A 11 11.22 -4.45 5.08
CA GLU A 11 10.74 -5.71 4.51
C GLU A 11 9.83 -5.46 3.30
N LEU A 12 8.83 -4.59 3.45
CA LEU A 12 7.91 -4.23 2.38
C LEU A 12 8.62 -3.52 1.22
N PHE A 13 9.58 -2.64 1.52
CA PHE A 13 10.41 -1.98 0.52
C PHE A 13 11.18 -2.99 -0.32
N GLY A 14 11.82 -3.97 0.34
CA GLY A 14 12.54 -5.07 -0.32
C GLY A 14 11.66 -5.85 -1.29
N GLU A 15 10.44 -6.22 -0.89
CA GLU A 15 9.49 -6.94 -1.75
C GLU A 15 9.05 -6.14 -2.98
N ILE A 16 8.89 -4.82 -2.81
CA ILE A 16 8.49 -3.91 -3.89
C ILE A 16 9.65 -3.67 -4.88
N VAL A 17 10.88 -3.57 -4.37
CA VAL A 17 12.10 -3.50 -5.19
C VAL A 17 12.31 -4.79 -5.97
N ALA A 18 12.08 -5.95 -5.34
CA ALA A 18 12.18 -7.26 -5.98
C ALA A 18 11.06 -7.55 -6.99
N GLY A 19 10.04 -6.67 -7.09
CA GLY A 19 8.91 -6.84 -7.99
C GLY A 19 7.90 -7.90 -7.56
N ARG A 20 8.09 -8.56 -6.41
CA ARG A 20 7.15 -9.57 -5.89
C ARG A 20 5.86 -8.97 -5.34
N LYS A 21 5.96 -7.75 -4.79
CA LYS A 21 4.83 -6.99 -4.26
C LYS A 21 4.49 -5.83 -5.19
N THR A 22 3.37 -5.97 -5.90
CA THR A 22 2.85 -4.98 -6.87
C THR A 22 1.67 -4.16 -6.32
N PHE A 23 1.42 -4.21 -5.00
CA PHE A 23 0.36 -3.44 -4.31
C PHE A 23 0.85 -2.81 -3.01
N ASP A 24 0.23 -1.70 -2.59
CA ASP A 24 0.42 -1.08 -1.27
C ASP A 24 -0.94 -0.92 -0.58
N LEU A 25 -1.10 -1.49 0.62
CA LEU A 25 -2.34 -1.41 1.40
C LEU A 25 -2.16 -0.33 2.47
N ARG A 26 -3.10 0.62 2.52
CA ARG A 26 -3.09 1.73 3.48
C ARG A 26 -4.47 1.94 4.08
N ILE A 27 -4.48 2.54 5.27
CA ILE A 27 -5.68 3.19 5.78
C ILE A 27 -6.03 4.34 4.81
N ASN A 28 -7.32 4.50 4.53
CA ASN A 28 -7.82 5.52 3.60
C ASN A 28 -7.85 6.91 4.26
N ASP A 29 -6.68 7.46 4.59
CA ASP A 29 -6.48 8.75 5.29
C ASP A 29 -5.78 9.81 4.41
N PHE A 30 -5.62 9.55 3.11
CA PHE A 30 -5.05 10.48 2.14
C PHE A 30 -5.63 10.27 0.74
N GLU A 31 -5.56 11.33 -0.07
CA GLU A 31 -6.01 11.30 -1.45
C GLU A 31 -4.89 10.81 -2.39
N ILE A 32 -5.25 9.87 -3.28
CA ILE A 32 -4.42 9.32 -4.34
C ILE A 32 -5.35 8.74 -5.42
N ALA A 33 -4.97 8.87 -6.68
CA ALA A 33 -5.75 8.40 -7.82
C ALA A 33 -4.89 7.67 -8.85
N ASP A 34 -5.56 6.99 -9.78
CA ASP A 34 -4.91 6.34 -10.92
C ASP A 34 -4.07 7.34 -11.72
N GLY A 35 -2.87 6.92 -12.10
CA GLY A 35 -1.91 7.75 -12.83
C GLY A 35 -1.02 8.64 -11.96
N ASP A 36 -1.30 8.81 -10.66
CA ASP A 36 -0.38 9.50 -9.73
C ASP A 36 0.93 8.74 -9.53
N THR A 37 1.90 9.39 -8.90
CA THR A 37 3.17 8.76 -8.49
C THR A 37 3.19 8.58 -6.97
N LEU A 38 3.40 7.35 -6.51
CA LEU A 38 3.67 7.03 -5.12
C LEU A 38 5.16 6.85 -4.91
N VAL A 39 5.77 7.71 -4.10
CA VAL A 39 7.17 7.62 -3.67
C VAL A 39 7.19 6.96 -2.29
N LEU A 40 7.84 5.80 -2.23
CA LEU A 40 8.01 5.07 -0.99
C LEU A 40 9.39 5.33 -0.43
N GLU A 41 9.44 5.95 0.75
CA GLU A 41 10.65 6.28 1.47
C GLU A 41 10.86 5.24 2.57
N GLU A 42 11.98 4.51 2.52
CA GLU A 42 12.23 3.46 3.49
C GLU A 42 12.57 4.06 4.86
N TRP A 43 11.81 3.64 5.86
CA TRP A 43 11.95 4.02 7.25
C TRP A 43 12.28 2.80 8.10
N ASP A 44 13.43 2.80 8.77
CA ASP A 44 13.83 1.71 9.66
C ASP A 44 13.29 1.95 11.08
N PRO A 45 12.35 1.11 11.58
CA PRO A 45 11.79 1.27 12.91
C PRO A 45 12.80 1.01 14.04
N LYS A 46 13.90 0.29 13.78
CA LYS A 46 14.94 -0.01 14.78
C LYS A 46 15.78 1.22 15.09
N THR A 47 16.25 1.90 14.04
CA THR A 47 17.05 3.13 14.16
C THR A 47 16.20 4.37 14.29
N LYS A 48 14.90 4.30 13.94
CA LYS A 48 13.97 5.44 13.84
C LYS A 48 14.53 6.52 12.91
N LEU A 49 15.09 6.10 11.78
CA LEU A 49 15.65 6.97 10.75
C LEU A 49 15.24 6.50 9.36
N TYR A 50 15.23 7.44 8.41
CA TYR A 50 15.14 7.11 6.99
C TYR A 50 16.49 6.53 6.57
N THR A 51 16.47 5.46 5.80
CA THR A 51 17.70 4.83 5.32
C THR A 51 18.29 5.57 4.11
N GLY A 52 17.54 6.50 3.52
CA GLY A 52 17.87 7.20 2.29
C GLY A 52 17.43 6.44 1.03
N ARG A 53 17.00 5.18 1.15
CA ARG A 53 16.45 4.43 0.01
C ARG A 53 15.04 4.92 -0.33
N THR A 54 14.79 5.10 -1.61
CA THR A 54 13.47 5.49 -2.15
C THR A 54 13.15 4.69 -3.40
N ILE A 55 11.86 4.50 -3.67
CA ILE A 55 11.40 3.94 -4.94
C ILE A 55 10.12 4.66 -5.37
N GLU A 56 10.05 4.98 -6.66
CA GLU A 56 8.88 5.58 -7.29
C GLU A 56 8.07 4.51 -8.01
N LYS A 57 6.75 4.53 -7.83
CA LYS A 57 5.82 3.67 -8.55
C LYS A 57 4.70 4.52 -9.12
N LYS A 58 4.39 4.30 -10.40
CA LYS A 58 3.18 4.83 -11.01
C LYS A 58 1.98 4.06 -10.47
N VAL A 59 0.96 4.78 -10.01
CA VAL A 59 -0.27 4.20 -9.51
C VAL A 59 -1.08 3.69 -10.69
N GLY A 60 -1.26 2.37 -10.77
CA GLY A 60 -2.04 1.74 -11.82
C GLY A 60 -3.54 1.69 -11.54
N TYR A 61 -3.91 1.45 -10.28
CA TYR A 61 -5.30 1.32 -9.84
C TYR A 61 -5.41 1.60 -8.33
N VAL A 62 -6.44 2.33 -7.92
CA VAL A 62 -6.78 2.59 -6.51
C VAL A 62 -8.18 2.06 -6.20
N PHE A 63 -8.25 1.06 -5.31
CA PHE A 63 -9.51 0.58 -4.75
C PHE A 63 -9.67 1.06 -3.31
N LYS A 64 -10.57 2.04 -3.10
CA LYS A 64 -10.96 2.52 -1.77
C LYS A 64 -12.24 1.81 -1.34
N PHE A 65 -12.25 1.22 -0.16
CA PHE A 65 -13.44 0.59 0.40
C PHE A 65 -13.53 0.83 1.90
N LYS A 66 -14.76 0.76 2.41
CA LYS A 66 -15.02 0.55 3.83
C LYS A 66 -15.46 -0.90 4.01
N PRO A 67 -15.11 -1.58 5.12
CA PRO A 67 -15.50 -2.97 5.35
C PRO A 67 -17.01 -3.22 5.16
N GLU A 68 -17.86 -2.28 5.57
CA GLU A 68 -19.31 -2.36 5.43
C GLU A 68 -19.79 -2.25 3.97
N GLY A 69 -18.96 -1.68 3.09
CA GLY A 69 -19.26 -1.51 1.66
C GLY A 69 -18.84 -2.69 0.78
N LEU A 70 -18.26 -3.75 1.36
CA LEU A 70 -17.89 -4.96 0.63
C LEU A 70 -19.14 -5.81 0.40
N THR A 71 -19.83 -5.58 -0.73
CA THR A 71 -21.12 -6.21 -1.08
C THR A 71 -21.12 -7.73 -1.12
N PHE A 72 -19.93 -8.35 -1.20
CA PHE A 72 -19.77 -9.80 -1.29
C PHE A 72 -19.51 -10.48 0.07
N ASN A 73 -19.41 -9.72 1.16
CA ASN A 73 -19.08 -10.26 2.48
C ASN A 73 -20.05 -9.76 3.56
N ASP A 74 -20.59 -10.68 4.36
CA ASP A 74 -21.20 -10.31 5.65
C ASP A 74 -20.11 -9.62 6.51
N PRO A 75 -20.36 -8.42 7.08
CA PRO A 75 -19.42 -7.76 7.99
C PRO A 75 -18.88 -8.66 9.10
N LYS A 76 -19.67 -9.65 9.58
CA LYS A 76 -19.22 -10.65 10.54
C LYS A 76 -18.11 -11.53 9.97
N GLU A 77 -18.26 -11.98 8.72
CA GLU A 77 -17.24 -12.79 8.05
C GLU A 77 -15.96 -12.00 7.79
N VAL A 78 -16.06 -10.71 7.41
CA VAL A 78 -14.87 -9.85 7.26
C VAL A 78 -14.12 -9.72 8.59
N LYS A 79 -14.85 -9.58 9.69
CA LYS A 79 -14.25 -9.50 11.03
C LYS A 79 -13.60 -10.82 11.46
N GLU A 80 -14.19 -11.95 11.10
CA GLU A 80 -13.69 -13.28 11.46
C GLU A 80 -12.52 -13.74 10.58
N LYS A 81 -12.65 -13.59 9.25
CA LYS A 81 -11.72 -14.15 8.25
C LYS A 81 -10.72 -13.13 7.70
N GLY A 82 -10.99 -11.84 7.85
CA GLY A 82 -10.17 -10.77 7.28
C GLY A 82 -10.35 -10.61 5.76
N LEU A 83 -9.37 -9.95 5.13
CA LEU A 83 -9.33 -9.70 3.69
C LEU A 83 -7.95 -10.09 3.16
N GLN A 84 -7.92 -10.61 1.94
CA GLN A 84 -6.68 -10.94 1.25
C GLN A 84 -6.49 -10.01 0.04
N ILE A 85 -5.25 -9.56 -0.15
CA ILE A 85 -4.82 -8.85 -1.36
C ILE A 85 -3.83 -9.74 -2.09
N ILE A 86 -4.08 -9.97 -3.37
CA ILE A 86 -3.28 -10.85 -4.22
C ILE A 86 -2.58 -9.98 -5.25
N SER A 87 -1.25 -10.04 -5.25
CA SER A 87 -0.43 -9.44 -6.30
C SER A 87 -0.64 -10.22 -7.60
N LEU A 88 -0.95 -9.51 -8.68
CA LEU A 88 -0.87 -10.04 -10.04
C LEU A 88 0.45 -9.52 -10.64
N LEU A 89 1.28 -10.42 -11.14
CA LEU A 89 2.62 -10.16 -11.70
C LEU A 89 2.57 -10.14 -13.23
#